data_AF-A0A6J7HZM7-F1
#
_entry.id   AF-A0A6J7HZM7-F1
#
_cell.length_a   1.000
_cell.length_b   1.000
_cell.length_c   1.000
_cell.angle_alpha   90.00
_cell.angle_beta   90.00
_cell.angle_gamma   90.00
#
_symmetry.space_group_name_H-M   'P 1'
#
loop_
_entity.id
_entity.type
_entity.pdbx_description
1 polymer ?
#
loop_
_entity_poly.entity_id
_entity_poly.type
_entity_poly.pdbx_seq_one_letter_code
_entity_poly.pdbx_strand_id
1 'polypeptide(L)' 'MMDPANIGEATNFVGYDNGITGSDAFMQEDIASDPAVIMSMENAVLAKPTPGCPVEAIDLYDQVWTTFKK' A
#
# COMPACT_ATOMS: atom_id res chain seq x y z
N MET A 1 11.62 -2.99 11.82
CA MET A 1 10.96 -2.91 10.51
C MET A 1 11.92 -2.70 9.34
N MET A 2 13.08 -2.05 9.48
CA MET A 2 14.01 -1.88 8.33
C MET A 2 14.84 -3.13 7.97
N ASP A 3 14.85 -4.14 8.85
CA ASP A 3 15.48 -5.42 8.58
C ASP A 3 14.58 -6.25 7.63
N PRO A 4 15.11 -6.78 6.50
CA PRO A 4 14.34 -7.55 5.53
C PRO A 4 13.58 -8.75 6.11
N ALA A 5 14.16 -9.45 7.08
CA ALA A 5 13.51 -10.61 7.70
C ALA A 5 12.30 -10.19 8.55
N ASN A 6 12.44 -9.08 9.27
CA ASN A 6 11.38 -8.58 10.16
C ASN A 6 10.18 -8.02 9.38
N ILE A 7 10.42 -7.34 8.25
CA ILE A 7 9.33 -6.81 7.43
C ILE A 7 8.70 -7.87 6.54
N GLY A 8 9.46 -8.86 6.05
CA GLY A 8 8.90 -10.00 5.33
C GLY A 8 7.92 -10.78 6.19
N GLU A 9 8.24 -11.02 7.46
CA GLU A 9 7.32 -11.66 8.41
C GLU A 9 6.07 -10.80 8.69
N ALA A 10 6.23 -9.48 8.78
CA ALA A 10 5.09 -8.58 8.92
C ALA A 10 4.17 -8.64 7.68
N THR A 11 4.75 -8.65 6.48
CA THR A 11 4.00 -8.82 5.22
C THR A 11 3.24 -10.14 5.19
N ASN A 12 3.84 -11.25 5.65
CA ASN A 12 3.15 -12.54 5.75
C ASN A 12 1.90 -12.47 6.64
N PHE A 13 1.97 -11.69 7.72
CA PHE A 13 0.86 -11.55 8.66
C PHE A 13 -0.24 -10.59 8.16
N VAL A 14 0.14 -9.46 7.58
CA VAL A 14 -0.83 -8.39 7.22
C VAL A 14 -1.30 -8.44 5.77
N GLY A 15 -0.61 -9.17 4.88
CA GLY A 15 -0.95 -9.29 3.47
C GLY A 15 -0.72 -8.02 2.64
N TYR A 16 0.19 -7.14 3.07
CA TYR A 16 0.57 -5.94 2.33
C TYR A 16 2.03 -6.00 1.91
N ASP A 17 2.29 -5.53 0.70
CA ASP A 17 3.64 -5.30 0.20
C ASP A 17 4.38 -4.25 1.05
N ASN A 18 5.70 -4.25 0.97
CA ASN A 18 6.56 -3.38 1.74
C ASN A 18 7.67 -2.76 0.88
N GLY A 19 8.33 -1.73 1.41
CA GLY A 19 9.32 -0.95 0.67
C GLY A 19 10.78 -1.40 0.86
N ILE A 20 11.05 -2.56 1.45
CA ILE A 20 12.41 -2.98 1.83
C ILE A 20 12.97 -3.99 0.83
N THR A 21 14.04 -3.60 0.14
CA THR A 21 14.74 -4.50 -0.78
C THR A 21 15.25 -5.76 -0.07
N GLY A 22 15.01 -6.93 -0.67
CA GLY A 22 15.46 -8.23 -0.16
C GLY A 22 14.52 -8.87 0.86
N SER A 23 13.38 -8.24 1.19
CA SER A 23 12.38 -8.84 2.09
C SER A 23 11.63 -10.00 1.44
N ASP A 24 11.59 -10.04 0.10
CA ASP A 24 10.93 -11.06 -0.72
C ASP A 24 11.42 -12.48 -0.38
N ALA A 25 12.70 -12.62 -0.02
CA ALA A 25 13.28 -13.89 0.41
C ALA A 25 12.69 -14.46 1.71
N PHE A 26 11.96 -13.63 2.48
CA PHE A 26 11.35 -13.99 3.77
C PHE A 26 9.81 -14.03 3.70
N MET A 27 9.25 -13.86 2.51
CA MET A 27 7.80 -13.91 2.30
C MET A 27 7.32 -15.32 1.94
N GLN A 28 6.10 -15.66 2.33
CA GLN A 28 5.43 -16.90 1.93
C GLN A 28 5.10 -16.86 0.43
N GLU A 29 5.16 -18.01 -0.24
CA GLU A 29 5.04 -18.11 -1.71
C GLU A 29 3.67 -17.61 -2.22
N ASP A 30 2.61 -17.88 -1.46
CA ASP A 30 1.25 -17.44 -1.79
C ASP A 30 1.11 -15.92 -1.71
N ILE A 31 1.81 -15.26 -0.80
CA ILE A 31 1.85 -13.79 -0.71
C ILE A 31 2.80 -13.19 -1.76
N ALA A 32 3.99 -13.75 -1.92
CA ALA A 32 5.02 -13.22 -2.83
C ALA A 32 4.65 -13.35 -4.32
N SER A 33 3.78 -14.31 -4.67
CA SER A 33 3.27 -14.49 -6.03
C SER A 33 1.91 -13.84 -6.29
N ASP A 34 1.25 -13.29 -5.27
CA ASP A 34 -0.05 -12.63 -5.43
C ASP A 34 0.10 -11.24 -6.09
N PRO A 35 -0.40 -11.03 -7.32
CA PRO A 35 -0.32 -9.74 -8.00
C PRO A 35 -1.17 -8.63 -7.35
N ALA A 36 -2.07 -8.97 -6.42
CA ALA A 36 -2.81 -8.00 -5.61
C ALA A 36 -1.96 -7.46 -4.45
N VAL A 37 -0.93 -8.19 -4.03
CA VAL A 37 0.05 -7.76 -3.03
C VAL A 37 1.26 -7.18 -3.74
N ILE A 38 1.95 -8.00 -4.54
CA ILE A 38 3.15 -7.60 -5.30
C ILE A 38 2.74 -7.09 -6.67
N MET A 39 2.64 -5.77 -6.79
CA MET A 39 2.23 -5.13 -8.04
C MET A 39 3.29 -5.26 -9.14
N SER A 40 2.88 -5.66 -10.34
CA SER A 40 3.77 -5.66 -11.51
C SER A 40 4.15 -4.24 -11.93
N MET A 41 5.31 -4.09 -12.58
CA MET A 41 5.75 -2.79 -13.13
C MET A 41 4.78 -2.24 -14.19
N GLU A 42 4.11 -3.11 -14.94
CA GLU A 42 3.07 -2.71 -15.92
C GLU A 42 1.85 -2.08 -15.23
N ASN A 43 1.48 -2.57 -14.05
CA ASN A 43 0.38 -1.99 -13.27
C ASN A 43 0.84 -0.76 -12.47
N ALA A 44 2.09 -0.72 -12.04
CA ALA A 44 2.65 0.39 -11.27
C ALA A 44 2.60 1.73 -12.02
N VAL A 45 2.72 1.74 -13.35
CA VAL A 45 2.62 2.97 -14.16
C VAL A 45 1.21 3.56 -14.20
N LEU A 46 0.19 2.78 -13.85
CA LEU A 46 -1.20 3.24 -13.76
C LEU A 46 -1.48 3.91 -12.41
N ALA A 47 -0.74 3.53 -11.36
CA ALA A 47 -0.86 4.11 -10.03
C ALA A 47 -0.28 5.53 -10.03
N LYS A 48 -1.01 6.47 -9.40
CA LYS A 48 -0.58 7.85 -9.25
C LYS A 48 -0.60 8.23 -7.78
N PRO A 49 0.54 8.62 -7.17
CA PRO A 49 0.55 9.18 -5.84
C PRO A 49 -0.38 10.40 -5.78
N THR A 50 -1.25 10.45 -4.78
CA THR A 50 -2.09 11.62 -4.54
C THR A 50 -1.22 12.74 -3.96
N PRO A 51 -1.20 13.94 -4.57
CA PRO A 51 -0.47 15.07 -3.99
C PRO A 51 -1.14 15.53 -2.69
N GLY A 52 -0.39 16.21 -1.82
CA GLY A 52 -0.98 16.88 -0.67
C GLY A 52 -2.01 17.92 -1.10
N CYS A 53 -3.17 17.95 -0.43
CA CYS A 53 -4.25 18.89 -0.71
C CYS A 53 -4.15 20.15 0.17
N PRO A 54 -4.58 21.33 -0.32
CA PRO A 54 -4.76 22.51 0.52
C PRO A 54 -5.94 22.31 1.48
N VAL A 55 -5.98 23.08 2.57
CA VAL A 55 -6.99 22.95 3.63
C VAL A 55 -8.41 23.06 3.08
N GLU A 56 -8.64 23.99 2.15
CA GLU A 56 -9.95 24.22 1.55
C GLU A 56 -10.48 22.99 0.81
N ALA A 57 -9.59 22.19 0.21
CA ALA A 57 -9.97 20.96 -0.48
C ALA A 57 -10.27 19.82 0.52
N ILE A 58 -9.51 19.74 1.61
CA ILE A 58 -9.74 18.76 2.68
C ILE A 58 -11.10 19.01 3.34
N ASP A 59 -11.38 20.26 3.71
CA ASP A 59 -12.65 20.66 4.34
C ASP A 59 -13.86 20.33 3.45
N LEU A 60 -13.72 20.53 2.12
CA LEU A 60 -14.76 20.16 1.16
C LEU A 60 -14.96 18.63 1.11
N TYR A 61 -13.89 17.85 1.04
CA TYR A 61 -13.98 16.38 1.03
C TYR A 61 -14.62 15.83 2.31
N ASP A 62 -14.29 16.39 3.47
CA ASP A 62 -14.90 16.01 4.74
C ASP A 62 -16.42 16.28 4.77
N GLN A 63 -16.86 17.42 4.25
CA GLN A 63 -18.29 17.74 4.14
C GLN A 63 -19.02 16.80 3.18
N VAL A 64 -18.44 16.55 1.99
CA VAL A 64 -19.01 15.62 0.99
C VAL A 64 -19.14 14.22 1.59
N TRP A 65 -18.09 13.70 2.21
CA TRP A 65 -18.08 12.37 2.80
C TRP A 65 -19.08 12.25 3.96
N THR A 66 -19.09 13.24 4.86
CA THR A 66 -20.01 13.25 6.01
C THR A 66 -21.47 13.32 5.58
N THR A 67 -21.75 14.03 4.49
CA THR A 67 -23.10 14.12 3.92
C THR A 67 -23.48 12.83 3.21
N PHE A 68 -22.59 12.24 2.42
CA PHE A 68 -22.82 10.99 1.70
C PHE A 68 -23.09 9.80 2.63
N LYS A 69 -22.42 9.74 3.78
CA LYS A 69 -22.56 8.65 4.75
C LYS A 69 -23.90 8.67 5.51
N LYS A 70 -24.59 9.81 5.56
CA LYS A 70 -25.89 9.95 6.24
C LYS A 70 -27.01 9.36 5.40
#